data_AF-A0A5J5D711-F1
#
_entry.id   AF-A0A5J5D711-F1
#
_cell.length_a   1.000
_cell.length_b   1.000
_cell.length_c   1.000
_cell.angle_alpha   90.00
_cell.angle_beta   90.00
_cell.angle_gamma   90.00
#
_symmetry.space_group_name_H-M   'P 1'
#
loop_
_entity.id
_entity.type
_entity.pdbx_description
1 polymer ?
#
loop_
_entity_poly.entity_id
_entity_poly.type
_entity_poly.pdbx_seq_one_letter_code
_entity_poly.pdbx_strand_id
1 'polypeptide(L)'
;MILNGVCVIWKGWIDLQRLDGMGLLEYDEERAQQEDALAQAAFEEARRRTRDFEDRDRSHREDLEFENGRQRQQTFKQSRRQQDPSPGSNMANADAEHKMR
;
A
#
# COMPACT_ATOMS: atom_id res chain seq x y z
N MET A 1 4.55 -8.60 -37.51
CA MET A 1 5.44 -9.31 -36.54
C MET A 1 6.24 -8.27 -35.78
N ILE A 2 6.91 -8.63 -34.67
CA ILE A 2 7.74 -7.70 -33.89
C ILE A 2 9.19 -8.18 -33.94
N LEU A 3 10.10 -7.32 -34.42
CA LEU A 3 11.54 -7.59 -34.47
C LEU A 3 12.26 -6.57 -33.60
N ASN A 4 12.94 -7.04 -32.53
CA ASN A 4 13.66 -6.19 -31.58
C ASN A 4 12.82 -5.01 -31.03
N GLY A 5 11.52 -5.24 -30.82
CA GLY A 5 10.58 -4.20 -30.36
C GLY A 5 9.96 -3.34 -31.46
N VAL A 6 10.30 -3.55 -32.74
CA VAL A 6 9.72 -2.80 -33.87
C VAL A 6 8.65 -3.63 -34.57
N CYS A 7 7.44 -3.09 -34.68
CA CYS A 7 6.36 -3.70 -35.45
C CYS A 7 6.62 -3.56 -36.95
N VAL A 8 6.66 -4.69 -37.65
CA VAL A 8 6.93 -4.75 -39.09
C VAL A 8 6.03 -5.74 -39.82
N ILE A 9 5.77 -5.47 -41.09
CA ILE A 9 5.17 -6.39 -42.04
C ILE A 9 6.28 -6.87 -42.98
N TRP A 10 6.47 -8.19 -43.07
CA TRP A 10 7.33 -8.77 -44.08
C TRP A 10 6.54 -8.97 -45.37
N LYS A 11 7.07 -8.47 -46.48
CA LYS A 11 6.52 -8.67 -47.81
C LYS A 11 7.61 -9.24 -48.70
N GLY A 12 7.29 -10.29 -49.43
CA GLY A 12 8.23 -10.91 -50.34
C GLY A 12 7.57 -11.97 -51.18
N TRP A 13 8.36 -12.49 -52.10
CA TRP A 13 7.98 -13.59 -52.96
C TRP A 13 9.12 -14.62 -52.99
N ILE A 14 8.77 -15.86 -53.29
CA ILE A 14 9.70 -16.97 -53.45
C ILE A 14 9.36 -17.70 -54.75
N ASP A 15 10.36 -17.97 -55.56
CA ASP A 15 10.29 -18.89 -56.70
C ASP A 15 10.18 -20.33 -56.18
N LEU A 16 9.11 -21.04 -56.52
CA LEU A 16 8.88 -22.40 -56.02
C LEU A 16 9.78 -23.47 -56.65
N GLN A 17 10.39 -23.18 -57.79
CA GLN A 17 11.28 -24.10 -58.49
C GLN A 17 12.75 -23.88 -58.11
N ARG A 18 13.18 -22.62 -58.02
CA ARG A 18 14.56 -22.23 -57.68
C ARG A 18 14.77 -22.07 -56.17
N LEU A 19 13.69 -21.93 -55.40
CA LEU A 19 13.68 -21.70 -53.96
C LEU A 19 14.47 -20.44 -53.54
N ASP A 20 14.61 -19.49 -54.45
CA ASP A 20 15.14 -18.16 -54.19
C ASP A 20 14.02 -17.12 -54.21
N GLY A 21 14.31 -15.91 -53.74
CA GLY A 21 13.31 -14.87 -53.63
C GLY A 21 13.88 -13.59 -53.05
N MET A 22 13.01 -12.61 -52.93
CA MET A 22 13.34 -11.32 -52.31
C MET A 22 12.21 -10.90 -51.38
N GLY A 23 12.56 -10.15 -50.35
CA GLY A 23 11.60 -9.56 -49.45
C GLY A 23 12.15 -8.30 -48.80
N LEU A 24 11.23 -7.50 -48.27
CA LEU A 24 11.48 -6.28 -47.54
C LEU A 24 10.63 -6.24 -46.28
N LEU A 25 11.02 -5.37 -45.36
CA LEU A 25 10.27 -5.07 -44.15
C LEU A 25 9.68 -3.67 -44.28
N GLU A 26 8.39 -3.55 -44.03
CA GLU A 26 7.70 -2.27 -43.88
C GLU A 26 7.34 -2.06 -42.41
N TYR A 27 7.39 -0.80 -41.98
CA TYR A 27 6.91 -0.43 -40.66
C TYR A 27 5.39 -0.59 -40.58
N ASP A 28 4.92 -1.24 -39.52
CA ASP A 28 3.50 -1.43 -39.25
C ASP A 28 3.04 -0.40 -38.22
N GLU A 29 2.61 0.78 -38.70
CA GLU A 29 2.24 1.89 -37.83
C GLU A 29 1.00 1.57 -36.99
N GLU A 30 0.00 0.92 -37.56
CA GLU A 30 -1.23 0.56 -36.86
C GLU A 30 -0.93 -0.40 -35.70
N ARG A 31 -0.17 -1.47 -35.97
CA ARG A 31 0.22 -2.38 -34.89
C ARG A 31 1.14 -1.72 -33.88
N ALA A 32 2.07 -0.87 -34.33
CA ALA A 32 2.95 -0.17 -33.41
C ALA A 32 2.15 0.68 -32.41
N GLN A 33 1.11 1.40 -32.86
CA GLN A 33 0.24 2.18 -31.99
C GLN A 33 -0.54 1.30 -31.00
N GLN A 34 -1.08 0.16 -31.46
CA GLN A 34 -1.79 -0.78 -30.58
C GLN A 34 -0.86 -1.38 -29.53
N GLU A 35 0.33 -1.84 -29.93
CA GLU A 35 1.32 -2.42 -29.02
C GLU A 35 1.85 -1.36 -28.03
N ASP A 36 2.04 -0.11 -28.46
CA ASP A 36 2.46 0.98 -27.58
C ASP A 36 1.38 1.30 -26.54
N ALA A 37 0.11 1.34 -26.94
CA ALA A 37 -1.00 1.53 -26.01
C ALA A 37 -1.10 0.37 -24.98
N LEU A 38 -0.90 -0.87 -25.42
CA LEU A 38 -0.87 -2.04 -24.53
C LEU A 38 0.32 -1.98 -23.57
N ALA A 39 1.49 -1.58 -24.05
CA ALA A 39 2.69 -1.43 -23.22
C ALA A 39 2.50 -0.31 -22.18
N GLN A 40 1.92 0.82 -22.57
CA GLN A 40 1.58 1.91 -21.65
C GLN A 40 0.60 1.45 -20.57
N ALA A 41 -0.49 0.76 -20.96
CA ALA A 41 -1.47 0.24 -20.01
C ALA A 41 -0.84 -0.74 -19.02
N ALA A 42 0.00 -1.66 -19.49
CA ALA A 42 0.71 -2.61 -18.64
C ALA A 42 1.68 -1.90 -17.68
N PHE A 43 2.39 -0.87 -18.16
CA PHE A 43 3.31 -0.08 -17.35
C PHE A 43 2.58 0.72 -16.28
N GLU A 44 1.47 1.38 -16.64
CA GLU A 44 0.63 2.12 -15.70
C GLU A 44 0.02 1.21 -14.64
N GLU A 45 -0.45 0.04 -15.04
CA GLU A 45 -0.97 -0.95 -14.11
C GLU A 45 0.12 -1.42 -13.13
N ALA A 46 1.31 -1.76 -13.64
CA ALA A 46 2.43 -2.14 -12.80
C ALA A 46 2.80 -1.01 -11.82
N ARG A 47 2.88 0.23 -12.31
CA ARG A 47 3.15 1.41 -11.48
C ARG A 47 2.09 1.63 -10.41
N ARG A 48 0.81 1.46 -10.75
CA ARG A 48 -0.30 1.57 -9.80
C ARG A 48 -0.18 0.51 -8.72
N ARG A 49 0.06 -0.75 -9.10
CA ARG A 49 0.23 -1.86 -8.15
C ARG A 49 1.38 -1.62 -7.17
N THR A 50 2.51 -1.10 -7.65
CA THR A 50 3.64 -0.74 -6.78
C THR A 50 3.25 0.36 -5.79
N ARG A 51 2.58 1.43 -6.25
CA ARG A 51 2.13 2.52 -5.37
C ARG A 51 1.12 2.03 -4.33
N ASP A 52 0.12 1.26 -4.75
CA ASP A 52 -0.90 0.73 -3.84
C ASP A 52 -0.29 -0.13 -2.73
N PHE A 53 0.81 -0.83 -3.03
CA PHE A 53 1.55 -1.60 -2.05
C PHE A 53 2.31 -0.71 -1.05
N GLU A 54 3.02 0.30 -1.55
CA GLU A 54 3.72 1.28 -0.71
C GLU A 54 2.77 2.06 0.22
N ASP A 55 1.60 2.45 -0.30
CA ASP A 55 0.59 3.18 0.48
C ASP A 55 -0.02 2.30 1.58
N ARG A 56 -0.26 1.01 1.30
CA ARG A 56 -0.72 0.05 2.31
C ARG A 56 0.32 -0.17 3.40
N ASP A 57 1.59 -0.30 3.03
CA ASP A 57 2.68 -0.46 3.99
C ASP A 57 2.79 0.76 4.92
N ARG A 58 2.71 1.96 4.35
CA ARG A 58 2.69 3.21 5.12
C ARG A 58 1.49 3.29 6.06
N SER A 59 0.28 3.04 5.56
CA SER A 59 -0.94 3.08 6.37
C SER A 59 -0.87 2.10 7.53
N HIS A 60 -0.39 0.88 7.29
CA HIS A 60 -0.23 -0.13 8.34
C HIS A 60 0.76 0.33 9.42
N ARG A 61 1.86 0.98 9.03
CA ARG A 61 2.82 1.54 9.99
C ARG A 61 2.20 2.67 10.82
N GLU A 62 1.47 3.57 10.18
CA GLU A 62 0.79 4.70 10.85
C GLU A 62 -0.28 4.21 11.84
N ASP A 63 -1.06 3.18 11.48
CA ASP A 63 -2.06 2.57 12.35
C ASP A 63 -1.41 1.96 13.61
N LEU A 64 -0.30 1.24 13.45
CA LEU A 64 0.48 0.68 14.56
C LEU A 64 1.06 1.78 15.46
N GLU A 65 1.61 2.85 14.88
CA GLU A 65 2.13 3.99 15.62
C GLU A 65 1.01 4.70 16.41
N PHE A 66 -0.17 4.84 15.81
CA PHE A 66 -1.33 5.47 16.43
C PHE A 66 -1.90 4.62 17.58
N GLU A 67 -2.01 3.30 17.39
CA GLU A 67 -2.45 2.37 18.43
C GLU A 67 -1.46 2.35 19.61
N ASN A 68 -0.15 2.30 19.33
CA ASN A 68 0.89 2.36 20.35
C ASN A 68 0.86 3.72 21.11
N GLY A 69 0.64 4.83 20.38
CA GLY A 69 0.44 6.15 20.97
C GLY A 69 -0.77 6.23 21.91
N ARG A 70 -1.90 5.63 21.51
CA ARG A 70 -3.10 5.51 22.35
C ARG A 70 -2.83 4.68 23.60
N GLN A 71 -2.16 3.54 23.45
CA GLN A 71 -1.83 2.66 24.57
C GLN A 71 -0.94 3.40 25.56
N ARG A 72 0.13 4.07 25.11
CA ARG A 72 1.00 4.90 25.95
C ARG A 72 0.24 5.98 26.73
N GLN A 73 -0.69 6.68 26.08
CA GLN A 73 -1.52 7.68 26.76
C GLN A 73 -2.42 7.06 27.83
N GLN A 74 -3.00 5.89 27.57
CA GLN A 74 -3.80 5.17 28.56
C GLN A 74 -2.95 4.73 29.75
N THR A 75 -1.76 4.15 29.52
CA THR A 75 -0.84 3.76 30.59
C THR A 75 -0.45 4.96 31.45
N PHE A 76 -0.13 6.09 30.82
CA PHE A 76 0.25 7.32 31.53
C PHE A 76 -0.91 7.87 32.40
N LYS A 77 -2.14 7.88 31.86
CA LYS A 77 -3.34 8.28 32.62
C LYS A 77 -3.60 7.35 33.81
N GLN A 78 -3.41 6.04 33.64
CA GLN A 78 -3.62 5.04 34.68
C GLN A 78 -2.57 5.17 35.80
N SER A 79 -1.29 5.36 35.45
CA SER A 79 -0.22 5.64 36.41
C SER A 79 -0.47 6.93 37.21
N ARG A 80 -0.99 7.99 36.56
CA ARG A 80 -1.33 9.24 37.25
C ARG A 80 -2.47 9.06 38.25
N ARG A 81 -3.51 8.28 37.91
CA ARG A 81 -4.62 7.96 38.83
C ARG A 81 -4.18 7.14 40.06
N GLN A 82 -3.14 6.32 39.93
CA GLN A 82 -2.61 5.54 41.07
C GLN A 82 -1.73 6.37 42.01
N GLN A 83 -1.21 7.52 41.56
CA GLN A 83 -0.36 8.40 42.37
C GLN A 83 -1.14 9.47 43.15
N ASP A 84 -2.45 9.61 42.95
CA ASP A 84 -3.33 10.41 43.79
C ASP A 84 -3.93 9.52 44.90
N PRO A 85 -3.42 9.51 46.14
CA PRO A 85 -4.13 8.88 47.24
C PRO A 85 -5.40 9.71 47.52
N SER A 86 -6.57 9.06 47.53
CA SER A 86 -7.82 9.71 47.95
C SER A 86 -7.63 10.47 49.26
N PRO A 87 -8.13 11.73 49.39
CA PRO A 87 -8.17 12.39 50.69
C PRO A 87 -9.06 11.54 51.61
N GLY A 88 -8.45 11.03 52.67
CA GLY A 88 -9.03 10.06 53.59
C GLY A 88 -10.46 10.34 54.01
N SER A 89 -11.35 9.40 53.74
CA SER A 89 -12.54 9.18 54.54
C SER A 89 -12.10 8.55 55.87
N ASN A 90 -11.86 9.38 56.89
CA ASN A 90 -11.62 8.89 58.25
C ASN A 90 -12.64 9.50 59.24
N MET A 91 -13.35 8.59 59.90
CA MET A 91 -13.98 8.74 61.22
C MET A 91 -15.31 9.50 61.30
N ALA A 92 -16.37 8.91 60.76
CA ALA A 92 -17.68 8.95 61.42
C ALA A 92 -17.70 7.86 62.52
N ASN A 93 -17.14 8.16 63.69
CA ASN A 93 -17.39 7.37 64.90
C ASN A 93 -17.02 8.20 66.14
N ALA A 94 -17.94 9.07 66.55
CA ALA A 94 -17.91 9.74 67.84
C ALA A 94 -19.33 9.74 68.41
N ASP A 95 -19.89 8.55 68.61
CA ASP A 95 -21.13 8.40 69.36
C ASP A 95 -21.10 7.09 70.14
N ALA A 96 -20.53 7.18 71.35
CA ALA A 96 -20.79 6.35 72.52
C ALA A 96 -19.61 6.51 73.49
N GLU A 97 -19.78 7.34 74.52
CA GLU A 97 -19.31 7.12 75.90
C GLU A 97 -19.16 8.45 76.67
N HIS A 98 -20.29 9.00 77.12
CA HIS A 98 -20.38 9.43 78.52
C HIS A 98 -21.83 9.39 79.01
N LYS A 99 -22.22 8.20 79.44
CA LYS A 99 -23.26 8.00 80.45
C LYS A 99 -22.66 8.35 81.81
N MET A 100 -23.47 8.96 82.67
CA MET A 100 -23.26 9.18 84.12
C MET A 100 -22.46 10.43 84.50
N ARG A 101 -23.15 11.53 84.81
CA ARG A 101 -23.59 11.85 86.18
C ARG A 101 -24.47 13.09 86.21
#